data_AF-A0A8H3FKM7-F1
#
_entry.id   AF-A0A8H3FKM7-F1
#
_cell.length_a   1.000
_cell.length_b   1.000
_cell.length_c   1.000
_cell.angle_alpha   90.00
_cell.angle_beta   90.00
_cell.angle_gamma   90.00
#
_symmetry.space_group_name_H-M   'P 1'
#
loop_
_entity.id
_entity.type
_entity.pdbx_description
1 polymer ?
#
loop_
_entity_poly.entity_id
_entity_poly.type
_entity_poly.pdbx_seq_one_letter_code
_entity_poly.pdbx_strand_id
1 'polypeptide(L)'
;MSFGFSVGDFITVGKLIHSIVSSLRASSITEYRELIIELHSLQRALHEIEHLKCHPSQEPAVSGIKVAALMCQYPLDEFAGRLRKFDSLITGNAGYVPKMDRVKMWSKKLRWGFCMQEEVEKLRAYLVVHVGSLNMRLITQGLWVADPRLKFVILRYHDRMSTSFVSEQNQIIHENLETRFERSDLAMVSMQHDLQANGSLARSNNSILTKLYSLITG
;
A
#
# COMPACT_ATOMS: atom_id res chain seq x y z
N MET A 1 36.96 -8.01 12.12
CA MET A 1 36.24 -6.81 11.66
C MET A 1 34.94 -6.75 12.44
N SER A 2 34.69 -5.71 13.24
CA SER A 2 33.38 -5.53 13.88
C SER A 2 32.42 -5.02 12.82
N PHE A 3 31.41 -5.81 12.48
CA PHE A 3 30.28 -5.32 11.68
C PHE A 3 29.65 -4.15 12.46
N GLY A 4 29.74 -2.94 11.91
CA GLY A 4 29.44 -1.69 12.63
C GLY A 4 27.96 -1.52 12.90
N PHE A 5 27.46 -2.14 13.95
CA PHE A 5 26.16 -1.85 14.55
C PHE A 5 26.26 -1.87 16.07
N SER A 6 25.34 -1.18 16.72
CA SER A 6 25.22 -1.09 18.17
C SER A 6 23.77 -1.33 18.61
N VAL A 7 23.59 -1.69 19.88
CA VAL A 7 22.29 -1.64 20.58
C VAL A 7 21.63 -0.26 20.40
N GLY A 8 22.42 0.81 20.35
CA GLY A 8 21.93 2.17 20.10
C GLY A 8 21.19 2.34 18.77
N ASP A 9 21.54 1.57 17.74
CA ASP A 9 20.91 1.65 16.43
C ASP A 9 19.50 1.05 16.47
N PHE A 10 19.33 -0.09 17.14
CA PHE A 10 18.00 -0.71 17.35
C PHE A 10 17.08 0.21 18.14
N ILE A 11 17.59 0.87 19.18
CA ILE A 11 16.82 1.86 19.96
C ILE A 11 16.40 3.03 19.07
N THR A 12 17.29 3.50 18.19
CA THR A 12 17.01 4.61 17.28
C THR A 12 15.89 4.25 16.30
N VAL A 13 15.96 3.07 15.67
CA VAL A 13 14.91 2.57 14.79
C VAL A 13 13.60 2.36 15.54
N GLY A 14 13.64 1.83 16.77
CA GLY A 14 12.46 1.66 17.61
C GLY A 14 11.76 3.00 17.94
N LYS A 15 12.53 4.05 18.25
CA LYS A 15 12.01 5.41 18.45
C LYS A 15 11.40 5.99 17.18
N LEU A 16 12.03 5.76 16.03
CA LEU A 16 11.53 6.19 14.73
C LEU A 16 10.17 5.55 14.42
N ILE A 17 10.05 4.23 14.57
CA ILE A 17 8.78 3.51 14.42
C ILE A 17 7.70 4.08 15.34
N HIS A 18 8.04 4.31 16.61
CA HIS A 18 7.09 4.89 17.57
C HIS A 18 6.62 6.30 17.17
N SER A 19 7.52 7.13 16.66
CA SER A 19 7.20 8.47 16.15
C SER A 19 6.24 8.39 14.97
N ILE A 20 6.51 7.51 13.99
CA ILE A 20 5.65 7.33 12.81
C ILE A 20 4.26 6.88 13.24
N VAL A 21 4.17 5.86 14.10
CA VAL A 21 2.88 5.35 14.62
C VAL A 21 2.09 6.46 15.31
N SER A 22 2.76 7.30 16.11
CA SER A 22 2.10 8.40 16.83
C SER A 22 1.53 9.44 15.86
N SER A 23 2.29 9.82 14.84
CA SER A 23 1.84 10.75 13.79
C SER A 23 0.69 10.18 12.95
N LEU A 24 0.73 8.90 12.59
CA LEU A 24 -0.37 8.25 11.86
C LEU A 24 -1.66 8.19 12.70
N ARG A 25 -1.54 7.90 14.00
CA ARG A 25 -2.69 7.89 14.92
C ARG A 25 -3.31 9.28 15.08
N ALA A 26 -2.50 10.32 15.14
CA ALA A 26 -3.00 11.70 15.20
C ALA A 26 -3.74 12.11 13.92
N SER A 27 -3.37 11.54 12.77
CA SER A 27 -3.94 11.88 11.47
C SER A 27 -5.24 11.14 11.18
N SER A 28 -5.22 9.80 11.24
CA SER A 28 -6.37 8.94 10.97
C SER A 28 -6.05 7.48 11.34
N ILE A 29 -6.52 7.02 12.51
CA ILE A 29 -6.26 5.65 12.99
C ILE A 29 -6.85 4.60 12.05
N THR A 30 -8.05 4.85 11.50
CA THR A 30 -8.78 3.87 10.68
C THR A 30 -8.14 3.68 9.32
N GLU A 31 -7.64 4.75 8.71
CA GLU A 31 -7.01 4.74 7.39
C GLU A 31 -5.65 4.05 7.40
N TYR A 32 -4.87 4.24 8.47
CA TYR A 32 -3.50 3.69 8.58
C TYR A 32 -3.40 2.50 9.53
N ARG A 33 -4.54 1.87 9.88
CA ARG A 33 -4.60 0.80 10.88
C ARG A 33 -3.66 -0.35 10.56
N GLU A 34 -3.68 -0.84 9.32
CA GLU A 34 -2.86 -1.98 8.91
C GLU A 34 -1.37 -1.64 8.94
N LEU A 35 -0.97 -0.47 8.43
CA LEU A 35 0.41 -0.01 8.52
C LEU A 35 0.86 0.12 10.00
N ILE A 36 0.02 0.65 10.88
CA ILE A 36 0.35 0.77 12.32
C ILE A 36 0.62 -0.61 12.93
N ILE A 37 -0.21 -1.59 12.61
CA ILE A 37 -0.07 -2.97 13.08
C ILE A 37 1.22 -3.60 12.55
N GLU A 38 1.52 -3.40 11.26
CA GLU A 38 2.75 -3.87 10.62
C GLU A 38 3.96 -3.24 11.31
N LEU A 39 3.97 -1.92 11.53
CA LEU A 39 5.05 -1.22 12.24
C LEU A 39 5.29 -1.74 13.66
N HIS A 40 4.23 -2.02 14.44
CA HIS A 40 4.35 -2.68 15.75
C HIS A 40 4.95 -4.08 15.65
N SER A 41 4.62 -4.80 14.59
CA SER A 41 5.13 -6.14 14.36
C SER A 41 6.61 -6.11 13.94
N LEU A 42 7.03 -5.07 13.21
CA LEU A 42 8.43 -4.82 12.86
C LEU A 42 9.25 -4.49 14.10
N GLN A 43 8.73 -3.62 14.97
CA GLN A 43 9.39 -3.28 16.23
C GLN A 43 9.64 -4.51 17.10
N ARG A 44 8.65 -5.41 17.19
CA ARG A 44 8.82 -6.69 17.89
C ARG A 44 9.88 -7.58 17.22
N ALA A 45 9.86 -7.68 15.89
CA ALA A 45 10.86 -8.47 15.17
C ALA A 45 12.29 -7.94 15.41
N LEU A 46 12.48 -6.62 15.36
CA LEU A 46 13.76 -5.98 15.64
C LEU A 46 14.24 -6.24 17.07
N HIS A 47 13.34 -6.21 18.05
CA HIS A 47 13.66 -6.53 19.44
C HIS A 47 14.15 -7.98 19.59
N GLU A 48 13.45 -8.95 19.00
CA GLU A 48 13.90 -10.36 19.05
C GLU A 48 15.23 -10.55 18.31
N ILE A 49 15.43 -9.87 17.17
CA ILE A 49 16.69 -9.93 16.40
C ILE A 49 17.86 -9.33 17.18
N GLU A 50 17.65 -8.22 17.88
CA GLU A 50 18.66 -7.61 18.74
C GLU A 50 19.16 -8.60 19.81
N HIS A 51 18.23 -9.36 20.39
CA HIS A 51 18.47 -10.29 21.49
C HIS A 51 18.84 -11.71 21.03
N LEU A 52 18.96 -11.95 19.71
CA LEU A 52 19.46 -13.21 19.16
C LEU A 52 20.80 -13.57 19.79
N LYS A 53 20.82 -14.72 20.47
CA LYS A 53 22.02 -15.36 20.99
C LYS A 53 22.42 -16.49 20.04
N CYS A 54 23.72 -16.67 19.85
CA CYS A 54 24.23 -17.78 19.06
C CYS A 54 25.52 -18.33 19.63
N HIS A 55 25.90 -19.50 19.13
CA HIS A 55 27.21 -20.05 19.42
C HIS A 55 28.30 -19.18 18.77
N PRO A 56 29.52 -19.07 19.33
CA PRO A 56 30.60 -18.24 18.76
C PRO A 56 30.90 -18.51 17.28
N SER A 57 30.67 -19.73 16.79
CA SER A 57 30.82 -20.08 15.37
C SER A 57 29.78 -19.45 14.43
N GLN A 58 28.65 -18.96 14.98
CA GLN A 58 27.54 -18.34 14.26
C GLN A 58 27.50 -16.80 14.45
N GLU A 59 28.39 -16.24 15.26
CA GLU A 59 28.48 -14.80 15.53
C GLU A 59 28.54 -13.93 14.26
N PRO A 60 29.34 -14.28 13.22
CA PRO A 60 29.34 -13.52 11.97
C PRO A 60 27.98 -13.55 11.26
N ALA A 61 27.27 -14.68 11.32
CA ALA A 61 25.95 -14.83 10.70
C ALA A 61 24.89 -14.01 11.43
N VAL A 62 24.86 -14.06 12.77
CA VAL A 62 23.96 -13.24 13.58
C VAL A 62 24.25 -11.75 13.42
N SER A 63 25.53 -11.36 13.42
CA SER A 63 25.93 -9.98 13.15
C SER A 63 25.43 -9.49 11.78
N GLY A 64 25.56 -10.32 10.74
CA GLY A 64 25.03 -10.01 9.42
C GLY A 64 23.50 -9.85 9.39
N ILE A 65 22.78 -10.66 10.17
CA ILE A 65 21.31 -10.55 10.30
C ILE A 65 20.92 -9.26 11.04
N LYS A 66 21.64 -8.90 12.11
CA LYS A 66 21.41 -7.66 12.87
C LYS A 66 21.62 -6.42 12.00
N VAL A 67 22.72 -6.38 11.25
CA VAL A 67 22.97 -5.31 10.27
C VAL A 67 21.88 -5.26 9.21
N ALA A 68 21.51 -6.40 8.63
CA ALA A 68 20.44 -6.46 7.64
C ALA A 68 19.12 -5.95 8.22
N ALA A 69 18.78 -6.32 9.46
CA ALA A 69 17.55 -5.88 10.10
C ALA A 69 17.46 -4.35 10.23
N LEU A 70 18.56 -3.71 10.58
CA LEU A 70 18.67 -2.25 10.71
C LEU A 70 18.52 -1.49 9.38
N MET A 71 18.65 -2.15 8.23
CA MET A 71 18.46 -1.49 6.92
C MET A 71 17.05 -0.92 6.72
N CYS A 72 16.05 -1.39 7.50
CA CYS A 72 14.71 -0.79 7.49
C CYS A 72 14.68 0.66 8.00
N GLN A 73 15.74 1.14 8.67
CA GLN A 73 15.83 2.52 9.12
C GLN A 73 15.67 3.52 7.98
N TYR A 74 16.37 3.31 6.85
CA TYR A 74 16.37 4.24 5.72
C TYR A 74 14.96 4.50 5.15
N PRO A 75 14.17 3.49 4.76
CA PRO A 75 12.81 3.74 4.25
C PRO A 75 11.85 4.26 5.33
N LEU A 76 12.06 3.93 6.60
CA LEU A 76 11.30 4.51 7.70
C LEU A 76 11.60 6.01 7.86
N ASP A 77 12.86 6.42 7.74
CA ASP A 77 13.26 7.83 7.81
C ASP A 77 12.72 8.62 6.61
N GLU A 78 12.78 8.04 5.40
CA GLU A 78 12.18 8.64 4.20
C GLU A 78 10.68 8.87 4.39
N PHE A 79 9.97 7.84 4.88
CA PHE A 79 8.53 7.93 5.17
C PHE A 79 8.21 8.97 6.25
N ALA A 80 8.96 8.97 7.36
CA ALA A 80 8.81 9.94 8.43
C ALA A 80 9.05 11.39 7.95
N GLY A 81 10.00 11.59 7.03
CA GLY A 81 10.24 12.87 6.39
C GLY A 81 9.05 13.35 5.57
N ARG A 82 8.39 12.45 4.83
CA ARG A 82 7.18 12.75 4.05
C ARG A 82 5.98 13.04 4.94
N LEU A 83 5.80 12.25 6.00
CA LEU A 83 4.74 12.45 6.99
C LEU A 83 4.85 13.81 7.70
N ARG A 84 6.06 14.25 8.05
CA ARG A 84 6.29 15.59 8.63
C ARG A 84 5.95 16.73 7.68
N LYS A 85 6.27 16.59 6.39
CA LYS A 85 5.89 17.58 5.37
C LYS A 85 4.37 17.73 5.29
N PHE A 86 3.63 16.62 5.35
CA PHE A 86 2.17 16.64 5.38
C PHE A 86 1.63 17.39 6.59
N ASP A 87 2.12 17.07 7.80
CA ASP A 87 1.65 17.70 9.03
C ASP A 87 1.87 19.22 8.99
N SER A 88 3.07 19.67 8.63
CA SER A 88 3.41 21.11 8.50
C SER A 88 2.52 21.88 7.49
N LEU A 89 2.04 21.20 6.45
CA LEU A 89 1.18 21.80 5.43
C LEU A 89 -0.28 21.90 5.86
N ILE A 90 -0.72 21.06 6.80
CA ILE A 90 -2.08 21.05 7.35
C ILE A 90 -2.20 21.99 8.54
N THR A 91 -1.27 21.91 9.49
CA THR A 91 -1.30 22.76 10.69
C THR A 91 -0.81 24.18 10.41
N GLY A 92 -0.10 24.39 9.29
CA GLY A 92 0.64 25.62 9.05
C GLY A 92 1.81 25.70 10.02
N ASN A 93 2.98 26.14 9.56
CA ASN A 93 4.14 26.32 10.44
C ASN A 93 3.71 27.02 11.74
N ALA A 94 3.98 26.35 12.86
CA ALA A 94 3.69 26.73 14.24
C ALA A 94 3.30 28.22 14.44
N GLY A 95 2.00 28.48 14.65
CA GLY A 95 1.52 29.72 15.27
C GLY A 95 0.63 30.64 14.43
N TYR A 96 0.43 30.37 13.14
CA TYR A 96 -0.49 31.19 12.33
C TYR A 96 -1.30 30.32 11.37
N VAL A 97 -2.59 30.12 11.66
CA VAL A 97 -3.53 29.49 10.73
C VAL A 97 -3.82 30.54 9.65
N PRO A 98 -3.28 30.44 8.42
CA PRO A 98 -3.67 31.36 7.37
C PRO A 98 -5.16 31.14 7.10
N LYS A 99 -5.91 32.19 6.79
CA LYS A 99 -7.24 32.09 6.18
C LYS A 99 -7.09 31.47 4.78
N MET A 100 -6.70 30.21 4.70
CA MET A 100 -6.61 29.47 3.45
C MET A 100 -8.01 28.96 3.14
N ASP A 101 -8.49 29.23 1.92
CA ASP A 101 -9.82 28.80 1.47
C ASP A 101 -10.02 27.31 1.77
N ARG A 102 -11.14 26.96 2.41
CA ARG A 102 -11.47 25.58 2.78
C ARG A 102 -11.36 24.63 1.58
N VAL A 103 -11.65 25.10 0.37
CA VAL A 103 -11.50 24.35 -0.89
C VAL A 103 -10.04 24.05 -1.24
N LYS A 104 -9.11 25.00 -1.01
CA LYS A 104 -7.66 24.78 -1.21
C LYS A 104 -7.07 23.85 -0.15
N MET A 105 -7.57 23.91 1.08
CA MET A 105 -7.19 22.98 2.13
C MET A 105 -7.70 21.56 1.82
N TRP A 106 -8.94 21.45 1.33
CA TRP A 106 -9.55 20.17 0.97
C TRP A 106 -8.87 19.52 -0.24
N SER A 107 -8.55 20.29 -1.30
CA SER A 107 -7.82 19.77 -2.46
C SER A 107 -6.37 19.37 -2.12
N LYS A 108 -5.69 20.11 -1.24
CA LYS A 108 -4.40 19.70 -0.68
C LYS A 108 -4.54 18.40 0.11
N LYS A 109 -5.54 18.29 0.99
CA LYS A 109 -5.78 17.09 1.80
C LYS A 109 -6.07 15.86 0.93
N LEU A 110 -6.90 15.98 -0.12
CA LEU A 110 -7.19 14.89 -1.05
C LEU A 110 -5.94 14.46 -1.84
N ARG A 111 -5.23 15.41 -2.45
CA ARG A 111 -3.99 15.12 -3.20
C ARG A 111 -2.94 14.47 -2.30
N TRP A 112 -2.84 14.92 -1.05
CA TRP A 112 -1.92 14.32 -0.09
C TRP A 112 -2.41 12.98 0.46
N GLY A 113 -3.71 12.75 0.60
CA GLY A 113 -4.24 11.42 0.93
C GLY A 113 -3.83 10.39 -0.11
N PHE A 114 -3.96 10.73 -1.40
CA PHE A 114 -3.51 9.88 -2.49
C PHE A 114 -1.98 9.67 -2.51
N CYS A 115 -1.20 10.75 -2.41
CA CYS A 115 0.27 10.65 -2.35
C CYS A 115 0.74 9.89 -1.10
N MET A 116 0.07 10.06 0.02
CA MET A 116 0.39 9.34 1.26
C MET A 116 0.05 7.87 1.15
N GLN A 117 -1.06 7.52 0.49
CA GLN A 117 -1.41 6.13 0.19
C GLN A 117 -0.32 5.45 -0.65
N GLU A 118 0.18 6.11 -1.71
CA GLU A 118 1.30 5.60 -2.51
C GLU A 118 2.57 5.37 -1.67
N GLU A 119 2.89 6.30 -0.75
CA GLU A 119 4.03 6.15 0.15
C GLU A 119 3.84 5.06 1.20
N VAL A 120 2.61 4.86 1.67
CA VAL A 120 2.23 3.74 2.54
C VAL A 120 2.44 2.43 1.79
N GLU A 121 1.91 2.29 0.58
CA GLU A 121 2.06 1.09 -0.25
C GLU A 121 3.54 0.79 -0.54
N LYS A 122 4.33 1.82 -0.89
CA LYS A 122 5.78 1.69 -1.11
C LYS A 122 6.52 1.20 0.13
N LEU A 123 6.22 1.78 1.30
CA LEU A 123 6.83 1.35 2.56
C LEU A 123 6.45 -0.10 2.88
N ARG A 124 5.18 -0.46 2.73
CA ARG A 124 4.70 -1.82 2.99
C ARG A 124 5.34 -2.83 2.07
N ALA A 125 5.40 -2.56 0.76
CA ALA A 125 6.07 -3.40 -0.21
C ALA A 125 7.55 -3.64 0.15
N TYR A 126 8.28 -2.59 0.56
CA TYR A 126 9.64 -2.74 1.06
C TYR A 126 9.68 -3.66 2.28
N LEU A 127 8.81 -3.43 3.27
CA LEU A 127 8.78 -4.20 4.51
C LEU A 127 8.47 -5.69 4.28
N VAL A 128 7.58 -6.03 3.33
CA VAL A 128 7.32 -7.44 2.92
C VAL A 128 8.64 -8.09 2.48
N VAL A 129 9.32 -7.46 1.53
CA VAL A 129 10.54 -8.00 0.91
C VAL A 129 11.66 -8.09 1.96
N HIS A 130 11.80 -7.06 2.77
CA HIS A 130 12.84 -6.97 3.79
C HIS A 130 12.70 -8.07 4.83
N VAL A 131 11.50 -8.27 5.39
CA VAL A 131 11.28 -9.32 6.39
C VAL A 131 11.31 -10.72 5.76
N GLY A 132 10.86 -10.87 4.51
CA GLY A 132 11.07 -12.11 3.75
C GLY A 132 12.55 -12.47 3.63
N SER A 133 13.42 -11.48 3.34
CA SER A 133 14.87 -11.67 3.29
C SER A 133 15.46 -12.07 4.65
N LEU A 134 15.03 -11.41 5.74
CA LEU A 134 15.47 -11.76 7.10
C LEU A 134 15.06 -13.19 7.47
N ASN A 135 13.83 -13.58 7.16
CA ASN A 135 13.36 -14.94 7.38
C ASN A 135 14.22 -15.96 6.63
N MET A 136 14.52 -15.71 5.35
CA MET A 136 15.36 -16.60 4.55
C MET A 136 16.77 -16.72 5.15
N ARG A 137 17.39 -15.59 5.56
CA ARG A 137 18.70 -15.60 6.21
C ARG A 137 18.70 -16.41 7.50
N LEU A 138 17.67 -16.28 8.33
CA LEU A 138 17.54 -17.04 9.58
C LEU A 138 17.42 -18.55 9.33
N ILE A 139 16.67 -18.95 8.29
CA ILE A 139 16.54 -20.35 7.88
C ILE A 139 17.87 -20.90 7.38
N THR A 140 18.53 -20.20 6.44
CA THR A 140 19.80 -20.65 5.84
C THR A 140 20.91 -20.79 6.88
N GLN A 141 20.91 -19.95 7.91
CA GLN A 141 21.92 -20.00 8.98
C GLN A 141 21.57 -20.99 10.11
N GLY A 142 20.44 -21.71 10.01
CA GLY A 142 19.98 -22.67 11.02
C GLY A 142 19.55 -22.01 12.34
N LEU A 143 19.44 -20.68 12.38
CA LEU A 143 19.10 -19.90 13.59
C LEU A 143 17.60 -19.92 13.88
N TRP A 144 16.78 -20.25 12.90
CA TRP A 144 15.32 -20.34 13.02
C TRP A 144 14.85 -21.42 14.00
N VAL A 145 15.67 -22.43 14.28
CA VAL A 145 15.37 -23.50 15.26
C VAL A 145 15.74 -23.07 16.69
N ALA A 146 16.65 -22.10 16.83
CA ALA A 146 17.20 -21.70 18.13
C ALA A 146 16.25 -20.79 18.93
N ASP A 147 15.35 -20.05 18.28
CA ASP A 147 14.40 -19.15 18.95
C ASP A 147 12.96 -19.27 18.39
N PRO A 148 12.07 -19.99 19.11
CA PRO A 148 10.66 -20.12 18.74
C PRO A 148 9.90 -18.79 18.71
N ARG A 149 10.32 -17.78 19.48
CA ARG A 149 9.67 -16.46 19.54
C ARG A 149 9.93 -15.69 18.26
N LEU A 150 11.18 -15.70 17.81
CA LEU A 150 11.58 -15.07 16.57
C LEU A 150 10.84 -15.68 15.36
N LYS A 151 10.73 -17.01 15.32
CA LYS A 151 9.92 -17.72 14.31
C LYS A 151 8.47 -17.22 14.32
N PHE A 152 7.84 -17.13 15.48
CA PHE A 152 6.44 -16.70 15.57
C PHE A 152 6.25 -15.25 15.12
N VAL A 153 7.16 -14.35 15.53
CA VAL A 153 7.07 -12.93 15.20
C VAL A 153 7.30 -12.69 13.71
N ILE A 154 8.33 -13.29 13.11
CA ILE A 154 8.65 -13.12 11.68
C ILE A 154 7.62 -13.82 10.79
N LEU A 155 7.16 -15.02 11.15
CA LEU A 155 6.10 -15.69 10.39
C LEU A 155 4.78 -14.94 10.48
N ARG A 156 4.36 -14.47 11.66
CA ARG A 156 3.16 -13.63 11.77
C ARG A 156 3.29 -12.34 10.99
N TYR A 157 4.47 -11.74 10.97
CA TYR A 157 4.73 -10.54 10.21
C TYR A 157 4.56 -10.80 8.71
N HIS A 158 5.19 -11.87 8.20
CA HIS A 158 5.14 -12.24 6.80
C HIS A 158 3.73 -12.68 6.36
N ASP A 159 3.04 -13.49 7.17
CA ASP A 159 1.68 -13.96 6.90
C ASP A 159 0.68 -12.81 6.88
N ARG A 160 0.76 -11.90 7.86
CA ARG A 160 -0.13 -10.72 7.92
C ARG A 160 0.09 -9.78 6.74
N MET A 161 1.35 -9.56 6.34
CA MET A 161 1.62 -8.65 5.23
C MET A 161 1.35 -9.27 3.86
N SER A 162 1.53 -10.59 3.72
CA SER A 162 1.16 -11.31 2.50
C SER A 162 -0.35 -11.35 2.33
N THR A 163 -1.10 -11.59 3.40
CA THR A 163 -2.58 -11.59 3.36
C THR A 163 -3.13 -10.19 3.07
N SER A 164 -2.59 -9.14 3.68
CA SER A 164 -3.05 -7.77 3.41
C SER A 164 -2.74 -7.33 1.98
N PHE A 165 -1.51 -7.56 1.50
CA PHE A 165 -1.09 -7.20 0.14
C PHE A 165 -1.89 -7.96 -0.92
N VAL A 166 -2.09 -9.27 -0.74
CA VAL A 166 -2.92 -10.08 -1.63
C VAL A 166 -4.38 -9.64 -1.59
N SER A 167 -4.92 -9.27 -0.42
CA SER A 167 -6.29 -8.78 -0.32
C SER A 167 -6.51 -7.44 -1.02
N GLU A 168 -5.56 -6.51 -0.90
CA GLU A 168 -5.59 -5.19 -1.56
C GLU A 168 -5.54 -5.34 -3.09
N GLN A 169 -4.62 -6.18 -3.59
CA GLN A 169 -4.54 -6.48 -5.03
C GLN A 169 -5.81 -7.16 -5.54
N ASN A 170 -6.36 -8.11 -4.80
CA ASN A 170 -7.61 -8.78 -5.17
C ASN A 170 -8.80 -7.81 -5.19
N GLN A 171 -8.86 -6.85 -4.28
CA GLN A 171 -9.93 -5.84 -4.25
C GLN A 171 -9.84 -4.90 -5.46
N ILE A 172 -8.63 -4.43 -5.81
CA ILE A 172 -8.38 -3.61 -7.01
C ILE A 172 -8.75 -4.39 -8.29
N ILE A 173 -8.43 -5.68 -8.35
CA ILE A 173 -8.81 -6.53 -9.48
C ILE A 173 -10.33 -6.66 -9.56
N HIS A 174 -11.03 -6.87 -8.44
CA HIS A 174 -12.49 -6.99 -8.41
C HIS A 174 -13.19 -5.70 -8.86
N GLU A 175 -12.73 -4.54 -8.37
CA GLU A 175 -13.29 -3.23 -8.71
C GLU A 175 -13.06 -2.87 -10.19
N ASN A 176 -11.89 -3.22 -10.74
CA ASN A 176 -11.61 -3.08 -12.17
C ASN A 176 -12.44 -4.03 -13.04
N LEU A 177 -12.78 -5.22 -12.54
CA LEU A 177 -13.66 -6.16 -13.25
C LEU A 177 -15.10 -5.67 -13.24
N GLU A 178 -15.61 -5.15 -12.12
CA GLU A 178 -16.95 -4.59 -11.99
C GLU A 178 -17.13 -3.37 -12.91
N THR A 179 -16.20 -2.41 -12.88
CA THR A 179 -16.25 -1.25 -13.77
C THR A 179 -16.14 -1.61 -15.26
N ARG A 180 -15.42 -2.69 -15.60
CA ARG A 180 -15.42 -3.22 -16.98
C ARG A 180 -16.75 -3.85 -17.36
N PHE A 181 -17.39 -4.56 -16.44
CA PHE A 181 -18.69 -5.18 -16.65
C PHE A 181 -19.77 -4.12 -16.89
N GLU A 182 -19.84 -3.10 -16.03
CA GLU A 182 -20.79 -1.98 -16.19
C GLU A 182 -20.60 -1.22 -17.51
N ARG A 183 -19.34 -0.97 -17.92
CA ARG A 183 -19.07 -0.36 -19.23
C ARG A 183 -19.52 -1.23 -20.39
N SER A 184 -19.40 -2.55 -20.26
CA SER A 184 -19.84 -3.48 -21.31
C SER A 184 -21.36 -3.52 -21.42
N ASP A 185 -22.07 -3.48 -20.30
CA ASP A 185 -23.53 -3.43 -20.28
C ASP A 185 -24.06 -2.14 -20.90
N LEU A 186 -23.47 -0.99 -20.55
CA LEU A 186 -23.81 0.30 -21.14
C LEU A 186 -23.56 0.33 -22.65
N ALA A 187 -22.46 -0.27 -23.11
CA ALA A 187 -22.14 -0.38 -24.54
C ALA A 187 -23.14 -1.28 -25.29
N MET A 188 -23.58 -2.39 -24.69
CA MET A 188 -24.62 -3.24 -25.28
C MET A 188 -25.96 -2.52 -25.39
N VAL A 189 -26.36 -1.78 -24.36
CA VAL A 189 -27.61 -1.01 -24.38
C VAL A 189 -27.57 0.06 -25.47
N SER A 190 -26.43 0.74 -25.65
CA SER A 190 -26.26 1.70 -26.75
C SER A 190 -26.37 1.03 -28.13
N MET A 191 -25.71 -0.10 -28.33
CA MET A 191 -25.78 -0.84 -29.61
C MET A 191 -27.19 -1.33 -29.91
N GLN A 192 -27.93 -1.79 -28.89
CA GLN A 192 -29.33 -2.19 -29.02
C GLN A 192 -30.20 -1.02 -29.50
N HIS A 193 -29.99 0.17 -28.95
CA HIS A 193 -30.71 1.38 -29.33
C HIS A 193 -30.40 1.80 -30.77
N ASP A 194 -29.13 1.74 -31.18
CA ASP A 194 -28.70 2.07 -32.55
C ASP A 194 -29.25 1.07 -33.58
N LEU A 195 -29.30 -0.22 -33.24
CA LEU A 195 -29.91 -1.25 -34.08
C LEU A 195 -31.42 -1.04 -34.25
N GLN A 196 -32.12 -0.63 -33.19
CA GLN A 196 -33.54 -0.31 -33.26
C GLN A 196 -33.80 0.95 -34.12
N ALA A 197 -32.98 1.99 -33.95
CA ALA A 197 -33.06 3.22 -34.73
C ALA A 197 -32.82 2.94 -36.22
N ASN A 198 -31.76 2.20 -36.57
CA ASN A 198 -31.45 1.82 -37.95
C ASN A 198 -32.54 0.92 -38.57
N GLY A 199 -33.09 -0.01 -37.79
CA GLY A 199 -34.21 -0.85 -38.22
C GLY A 199 -35.47 -0.03 -38.54
N SER A 200 -35.74 1.03 -37.77
CA SER A 200 -36.87 1.93 -38.01
C SER A 200 -36.71 2.75 -39.29
N LEU A 201 -35.50 3.25 -39.54
CA LEU A 201 -35.15 4.01 -40.75
C LEU A 201 -35.24 3.13 -42.01
N ALA A 202 -34.75 1.89 -41.93
CA ALA A 202 -34.85 0.94 -43.04
C ALA A 202 -36.31 0.63 -43.41
N ARG A 203 -37.19 0.47 -42.42
CA ARG A 203 -38.64 0.28 -42.67
C ARG A 203 -39.30 1.51 -43.27
N SER A 204 -38.95 2.71 -42.79
CA SER A 204 -39.45 3.97 -43.34
C SER A 204 -39.06 4.14 -44.81
N ASN A 205 -37.78 3.93 -45.13
CA ASN A 205 -37.26 4.03 -46.49
C ASN A 205 -37.94 3.02 -47.43
N ASN A 206 -38.10 1.77 -46.99
CA ASN A 206 -38.82 0.77 -47.79
C ASN A 206 -40.28 1.16 -48.06
N SER A 207 -40.96 1.78 -47.08
CA SER A 207 -42.34 2.27 -47.25
C SER A 207 -42.43 3.43 -48.24
N ILE A 208 -41.46 4.35 -48.23
CA ILE A 208 -41.38 5.46 -49.17
C ILE A 208 -41.13 4.93 -50.58
N LEU A 209 -40.18 4.00 -50.73
CA LEU A 209 -39.87 3.38 -52.02
C LEU A 209 -41.07 2.63 -52.60
N THR A 210 -41.83 1.89 -51.78
CA THR A 210 -43.05 1.22 -52.25
C THR A 210 -44.13 2.21 -52.68
N LYS A 211 -44.33 3.32 -51.95
CA LYS A 211 -45.26 4.38 -52.36
C LYS A 211 -44.84 5.05 -53.66
N LEU A 212 -43.56 5.38 -53.82
CA LEU A 212 -43.03 5.97 -55.05
C LEU A 212 -43.17 5.03 -56.24
N TYR A 213 -42.87 3.75 -56.07
CA TYR A 213 -43.05 2.74 -57.11
C TYR A 213 -44.52 2.67 -57.56
N SER A 214 -45.46 2.64 -56.61
CA SER A 214 -46.90 2.59 -56.92
C SER A 214 -47.44 3.82 -57.66
N LEU A 215 -46.79 4.99 -57.52
CA LEU A 215 -47.16 6.23 -58.23
C LEU A 215 -46.61 6.29 -59.66
N ILE A 216 -45.58 5.53 -59.98
CA ILE A 216 -44.95 5.51 -61.31
C ILE A 216 -45.57 4.43 -62.19
N THR A 217 -46.08 3.34 -61.58
CA THR A 217 -46.63 2.19 -62.30
C THR A 217 -48.16 2.15 -62.38
N GLY A 218 -48.86 3.17 -61.88
CA GLY A 218 -50.32 3.33 -61.96
C GLY A 218 -50.68 4.57 -62.75
#